data_AF-A0A7X0KNU2-F1
#
_entry.id   AF-A0A7X0KNU2-F1
#
_cell.length_a   1.000
_cell.length_b   1.000
_cell.length_c   1.000
_cell.angle_alpha   90.00
_cell.angle_beta   90.00
_cell.angle_gamma   90.00
#
_symmetry.space_group_name_H-M   'P 1'
#
loop_
_entity.id
_entity.type
_entity.pdbx_description
1 polymer ?
#
loop_
_entity_poly.entity_id
_entity_poly.type
_entity_poly.pdbx_seq_one_letter_code
_entity_poly.pdbx_strand_id
1 'polypeptide(L)'
;MGLLTPAAVFNFVGVSHGFKQVTALAVGGIAGIAAFIGCSLLLHRRLFDPRIRRSSSKGDIMVLVLLWLQLFLGLSTTIWTVNALDGHEMVLFMGWASGLTRFDPGASALILDTALVYKLHIVLGLTLFLITPFTRLVHIWSAPIWYLFRPGYQIVRSHSKTGVSTTPTLGPAGLAPSFGGDTVPRSHSESAQ
;
A
#
# COMPACT_ATOMS: atom_id res chain seq x y z
N MET A 1 12.03 7.38 -0.92
CA MET A 1 13.22 6.64 -0.45
C MET A 1 13.15 6.65 1.07
N GLY A 2 12.82 5.51 1.68
CA GLY A 2 12.16 5.44 2.99
C GLY A 2 13.06 5.63 4.21
N LEU A 3 12.44 6.06 5.32
CA LEU A 3 13.03 6.18 6.66
C LEU A 3 13.65 4.88 7.20
N LEU A 4 13.29 3.73 6.62
CA LEU A 4 13.67 2.40 7.10
C LEU A 4 14.90 1.80 6.39
N THR A 5 15.48 2.48 5.40
CA THR A 5 16.69 1.96 4.76
C THR A 5 17.91 2.36 5.61
N PRO A 6 18.69 1.40 6.15
CA PRO A 6 19.79 1.68 7.06
C PRO A 6 20.84 2.60 6.42
N ALA A 7 21.35 3.58 7.17
CA ALA A 7 22.40 4.49 6.71
C ALA A 7 23.64 3.76 6.16
N ALA A 8 23.94 2.55 6.65
CA ALA A 8 25.03 1.69 6.19
C ALA A 8 24.88 1.24 4.73
N VAL A 9 23.67 0.94 4.26
CA VAL A 9 23.43 0.52 2.86
C VAL A 9 23.68 1.67 1.89
N PHE A 10 23.44 2.91 2.33
CA PHE A 10 23.60 4.08 1.45
C PHE A 10 25.00 4.69 1.43
N ASN A 11 25.78 4.58 2.52
CA ASN A 11 27.19 4.97 2.50
C ASN A 11 28.00 4.10 1.52
N PHE A 12 27.55 2.87 1.28
CA PHE A 12 28.15 1.98 0.27
C PHE A 12 27.83 2.39 -1.18
N VAL A 13 26.74 3.14 -1.42
CA VAL A 13 26.27 3.53 -2.76
C VAL A 13 26.63 4.99 -3.11
N GLY A 14 27.21 5.76 -2.19
CA GLY A 14 27.75 7.11 -2.48
C GLY A 14 26.71 8.20 -2.75
N VAL A 15 25.44 7.99 -2.36
CA VAL A 15 24.36 8.97 -2.58
C VAL A 15 24.33 10.02 -1.46
N SER A 16 24.63 11.28 -1.79
CA SER A 16 24.63 12.40 -0.84
C SER A 16 23.26 12.61 -0.16
N HIS A 17 23.28 13.06 1.09
CA HIS A 17 22.07 13.35 1.87
C HIS A 17 21.18 14.41 1.20
N GLY A 18 21.77 15.41 0.53
CA GLY A 18 21.05 16.44 -0.20
C GLY A 18 20.28 15.92 -1.42
N PHE A 19 20.87 14.99 -2.19
CA PHE A 19 20.17 14.39 -3.34
C PHE A 19 18.94 13.58 -2.92
N LYS A 20 19.01 12.91 -1.76
CA LYS A 20 17.86 12.17 -1.19
C LYS A 20 16.74 13.12 -0.77
N GLN A 21 17.08 14.22 -0.10
CA GLN A 21 16.11 15.19 0.36
C GLN A 21 15.39 15.85 -0.82
N VAL A 22 16.12 16.28 -1.86
CA VAL A 22 15.52 16.89 -3.05
C VAL A 22 14.64 15.91 -3.82
N THR A 23 15.09 14.65 -4.00
CA THR A 23 14.29 13.63 -4.69
C THR A 23 13.04 13.25 -3.90
N ALA A 24 13.16 13.09 -2.58
CA ALA A 24 12.02 12.80 -1.70
C ALA A 24 11.02 13.96 -1.68
N LEU A 25 11.51 15.20 -1.65
CA LEU A 25 10.70 16.40 -1.67
C LEU A 25 9.98 16.58 -3.01
N ALA A 26 10.68 16.39 -4.13
CA ALA A 26 10.10 16.56 -5.46
C ALA A 26 9.06 15.48 -5.77
N VAL A 27 9.45 14.20 -5.66
CA VAL A 27 8.55 13.08 -5.97
C VAL A 27 7.43 12.97 -4.93
N GLY A 28 7.78 13.07 -3.64
CA GLY A 28 6.83 13.01 -2.54
C GLY A 28 5.88 14.21 -2.50
N GLY A 29 6.38 15.41 -2.79
CA GLY A 29 5.58 16.63 -2.87
C GLY A 29 4.56 16.58 -4.01
N ILE A 30 4.99 16.21 -5.23
CA ILE A 30 4.08 16.07 -6.38
C ILE A 30 3.02 14.99 -6.11
N ALA A 31 3.43 13.81 -5.64
CA ALA A 31 2.50 12.73 -5.29
C ALA A 31 1.55 13.14 -4.15
N GLY A 32 2.07 13.87 -3.16
CA GLY A 32 1.29 14.38 -2.03
C GLY A 32 0.23 15.41 -2.45
N ILE A 33 0.58 16.34 -3.33
CA ILE A 33 -0.37 17.32 -3.89
C ILE A 33 -1.46 16.61 -4.69
N ALA A 34 -1.08 15.67 -5.58
CA ALA A 34 -2.03 14.89 -6.36
C ALA A 34 -2.98 14.08 -5.44
N ALA A 35 -2.44 13.44 -4.41
CA ALA A 35 -3.21 12.70 -3.41
C ALA A 35 -4.15 13.63 -2.62
N PHE A 36 -3.70 14.84 -2.25
CA PHE A 36 -4.51 15.82 -1.53
C PHE A 36 -5.69 16.33 -2.36
N ILE A 37 -5.46 16.62 -3.64
CA ILE A 37 -6.53 17.03 -4.58
C ILE A 37 -7.54 15.89 -4.73
N GLY A 38 -7.08 14.66 -5.00
CA GLY A 38 -7.95 13.49 -5.13
C GLY A 38 -8.75 13.21 -3.85
N CYS A 39 -8.11 13.29 -2.69
CA CYS A 39 -8.76 13.12 -1.39
C CYS A 39 -9.82 14.21 -1.14
N SER A 40 -9.51 15.46 -1.46
CA SER A 40 -10.45 16.59 -1.33
C SER A 40 -11.69 16.39 -2.20
N LEU A 41 -11.52 15.94 -3.45
CA LEU A 41 -12.62 15.61 -4.35
C LEU A 41 -13.47 14.45 -3.83
N LEU A 42 -12.85 13.39 -3.32
CA LEU A 42 -13.57 12.26 -2.71
C LEU A 42 -14.33 12.67 -1.45
N LEU A 43 -13.73 13.51 -0.61
CA LEU A 43 -14.35 14.01 0.62
C LEU A 43 -15.55 14.90 0.30
N HIS A 44 -15.40 15.84 -0.64
CA HIS A 44 -16.49 16.66 -1.14
C HIS A 44 -17.63 15.78 -1.70
N ARG A 45 -17.31 14.84 -2.58
CA ARG A 45 -18.29 13.91 -3.14
C ARG A 45 -19.02 13.12 -2.05
N ARG A 46 -18.32 12.66 -1.01
CA ARG A 46 -18.91 11.84 0.05
C ARG A 46 -19.79 12.63 1.03
N LEU A 47 -19.48 13.90 1.27
CA LEU A 47 -20.23 14.75 2.21
C LEU A 47 -21.44 15.41 1.56
N PHE A 48 -21.32 15.84 0.30
CA PHE A 48 -22.34 16.65 -0.39
C PHE A 48 -23.30 15.83 -1.26
N ASP A 49 -22.93 14.64 -1.72
CA ASP A 49 -23.84 13.78 -2.50
C ASP A 49 -24.79 13.00 -1.57
N PRO A 50 -26.12 13.25 -1.61
CA PRO A 50 -27.09 12.58 -0.73
C PRO A 50 -27.14 11.06 -0.91
N ARG A 51 -26.83 10.55 -2.12
CA ARG A 51 -26.86 9.11 -2.40
C ARG A 51 -25.72 8.39 -1.70
N ILE A 52 -24.52 8.98 -1.74
CA ILE A 52 -23.29 8.40 -1.17
C ILE A 52 -23.28 8.55 0.34
N ARG A 53 -23.80 9.67 0.86
CA ARG A 53 -23.89 9.90 2.31
C ARG A 53 -24.81 8.90 3.01
N ARG A 54 -25.89 8.45 2.35
CA ARG A 54 -26.82 7.45 2.90
C ARG A 54 -26.23 6.04 2.99
N SER A 55 -25.36 5.65 2.06
CA SER A 55 -24.71 4.33 2.05
C SER A 55 -23.36 4.31 2.78
N SER A 56 -22.84 5.47 3.18
CA SER A 56 -21.56 5.58 3.88
C SER A 56 -21.70 5.35 5.38
N SER A 57 -20.81 4.53 5.94
CA SER A 57 -20.64 4.43 7.40
C SER A 57 -19.94 5.68 7.94
N LYS A 58 -20.29 6.11 9.16
CA LYS A 58 -19.63 7.22 9.86
C LYS A 58 -18.11 7.01 9.98
N GLY A 59 -17.67 5.76 10.18
CA GLY A 59 -16.25 5.42 10.26
C GLY A 59 -15.48 5.64 8.95
N ASP A 60 -16.13 5.42 7.81
CA ASP A 60 -15.52 5.65 6.48
C ASP A 60 -15.31 7.16 6.23
N ILE A 61 -16.27 7.98 6.66
CA ILE A 61 -16.15 9.44 6.60
C ILE A 61 -15.05 9.93 7.55
N MET A 62 -15.03 9.43 8.79
CA MET A 62 -14.01 9.81 9.78
C MET A 62 -12.59 9.51 9.29
N VAL A 63 -12.35 8.31 8.75
CA VAL A 63 -11.05 7.94 8.21
C VAL A 63 -10.66 8.81 7.02
N LEU A 64 -11.61 9.10 6.12
CA LEU A 64 -11.33 9.97 4.98
C LEU A 64 -10.94 11.38 5.42
N VAL A 65 -11.58 11.92 6.47
CA VAL A 65 -11.20 13.21 7.07
C VAL A 65 -9.83 13.14 7.73
N LEU A 66 -9.53 12.07 8.48
CA LEU A 66 -8.21 11.88 9.10
C LEU A 66 -7.11 11.76 8.05
N LEU A 67 -7.34 11.04 6.95
CA LEU A 67 -6.40 10.95 5.83
C LEU A 67 -6.18 12.32 5.16
N TRP A 68 -7.25 13.08 4.96
CA TRP A 68 -7.16 14.44 4.43
C TRP A 68 -6.32 15.34 5.34
N LEU A 69 -6.53 15.27 6.66
CA LEU A 69 -5.76 16.01 7.65
C LEU A 69 -4.28 15.56 7.68
N GLN A 70 -4.02 14.25 7.54
CA GLN A 70 -2.66 13.72 7.45
C GLN A 70 -1.92 14.25 6.22
N LEU A 71 -2.59 14.29 5.06
CA LEU A 71 -2.03 14.85 3.83
C LEU A 71 -1.78 16.35 3.96
N PHE A 72 -2.71 17.09 4.55
CA PHE A 72 -2.56 18.52 4.82
C PHE A 72 -1.36 18.81 5.73
N LEU A 73 -1.23 18.07 6.84
CA LEU A 73 -0.08 18.19 7.74
C LEU A 73 1.22 17.79 7.03
N GLY A 74 1.21 16.72 6.23
CA GLY A 74 2.38 16.28 5.46
C GLY A 74 2.87 17.32 4.46
N LEU A 75 1.96 17.94 3.70
CA LEU A 75 2.31 19.05 2.80
C LEU A 75 2.77 20.29 3.58
N SER A 76 2.19 20.56 4.75
CA SER A 76 2.63 21.66 5.61
C SER A 76 4.07 21.45 6.12
N THR A 77 4.44 20.22 6.48
CA THR A 77 5.83 19.90 6.88
C THR A 77 6.81 20.07 5.72
N THR A 78 6.38 19.83 4.49
CA THR A 78 7.21 20.01 3.29
C THR A 78 7.64 21.47 3.13
N ILE A 79 6.72 22.43 3.35
CA ILE A 79 7.02 23.86 3.31
C ILE A 79 8.03 24.24 4.40
N TRP A 80 7.87 23.69 5.61
CA TRP A 80 8.80 23.91 6.73
C TRP A 80 10.21 23.37 6.43
N THR A 81 10.31 22.16 5.87
CA THR A 81 11.59 21.56 5.49
C THR A 81 12.31 22.34 4.37
N VAL A 82 11.57 22.98 3.45
CA VAL A 82 12.16 23.86 2.42
C VAL A 82 12.82 25.09 3.05
N ASN A 83 12.28 25.60 4.15
CA ASN A 83 12.87 26.73 4.86
C ASN A 83 14.08 26.32 5.72
N ALA A 84 14.19 25.04 6.10
CA ALA A 84 15.27 24.48 6.91
C ALA A 84 16.03 23.39 6.13
N LEU A 85 16.72 23.79 5.06
CA LEU A 85 17.45 22.89 4.14
C LEU A 85 18.65 22.17 4.75
N ASP A 86 19.00 22.46 6.01
CA ASP A 86 20.19 21.94 6.69
C ASP A 86 20.11 20.43 7.04
N GLY A 87 18.97 19.78 6.81
CA GLY A 87 18.81 18.32 6.94
C GLY A 87 18.83 17.80 8.38
N HIS A 88 19.04 18.67 9.37
CA HIS A 88 19.05 18.34 10.80
C HIS A 88 17.78 17.59 11.23
N GLU A 89 16.61 18.08 10.84
CA GLU A 89 15.32 17.46 11.16
C GLU A 89 15.18 16.04 10.59
N MET A 90 15.73 15.79 9.39
CA MET A 90 15.70 14.47 8.77
C MET A 90 16.49 13.44 9.58
N VAL A 91 17.64 13.83 10.14
CA VAL A 91 18.48 12.95 10.96
C VAL A 91 17.78 12.59 12.27
N LEU A 92 17.11 13.56 12.91
CA LEU A 92 16.32 13.33 14.12
C LEU A 92 15.19 12.32 13.88
N PHE A 93 14.43 12.48 12.78
CA PHE A 93 13.34 11.55 12.45
C PHE A 93 13.85 10.14 12.08
N MET A 94 14.97 10.05 11.36
CA MET A 94 15.61 8.75 11.05
C MET A 94 16.06 8.04 12.33
N GLY A 95 16.64 8.77 13.28
CA GLY A 95 17.02 8.26 14.59
C GLY A 95 15.82 7.77 15.38
N TRP A 96 14.75 8.56 15.45
CA TRP A 96 13.52 8.18 16.14
C TRP A 96 12.87 6.93 15.55
N ALA A 97 12.72 6.83 14.22
CA ALA A 97 12.08 5.67 13.62
C ALA A 97 12.92 4.39 13.76
N SER A 98 14.25 4.52 13.73
CA SER A 98 15.15 3.40 14.03
C SER A 98 15.07 2.98 15.50
N GLY A 99 14.92 3.95 16.41
CA GLY A 99 14.66 3.67 17.82
C GLY A 99 13.32 2.97 18.04
N LEU A 100 12.27 3.36 17.30
CA LEU A 100 10.96 2.72 17.36
C LEU A 100 11.00 1.24 16.92
N THR A 101 11.75 0.91 15.86
CA THR A 101 11.92 -0.49 15.42
C THR A 101 12.78 -1.32 16.38
N ARG A 102 13.69 -0.66 17.11
CA ARG A 102 14.51 -1.28 18.15
C ARG A 102 13.82 -1.34 19.52
N PHE A 103 12.61 -0.79 19.65
CA PHE A 103 11.91 -0.63 20.93
C PHE A 103 12.72 0.14 21.98
N ASP A 104 13.47 1.15 21.54
CA ASP A 104 14.25 2.02 22.43
C ASP A 104 13.35 3.12 23.05
N PRO A 105 13.14 3.14 24.37
CA PRO A 105 12.34 4.17 25.05
C PRO A 105 12.97 5.57 24.96
N GLY A 106 14.29 5.67 24.74
CA GLY A 106 15.02 6.93 24.59
C GLY A 106 14.77 7.65 23.26
N ALA A 107 14.17 6.98 22.28
CA ALA A 107 13.92 7.53 20.95
C ALA A 107 13.05 8.80 20.97
N SER A 108 12.14 8.90 21.95
CA SER A 108 11.26 10.05 22.13
C SER A 108 11.99 11.37 22.41
N ALA A 109 13.18 11.30 23.04
CA ALA A 109 13.99 12.47 23.35
C ALA A 109 14.48 13.20 22.09
N LEU A 110 14.64 12.48 20.97
CA LEU A 110 15.14 13.01 19.71
C LEU A 110 14.17 13.96 18.99
N ILE A 111 12.87 13.94 19.34
CA ILE A 111 11.82 14.76 18.70
C ILE A 111 11.31 15.86 19.65
N LEU A 112 11.87 15.99 20.86
CA LEU A 112 11.37 16.94 21.86
C LEU A 112 11.44 18.40 21.39
N ASP A 113 12.49 18.79 20.69
CA ASP A 113 12.70 20.18 20.24
C ASP A 113 12.10 20.47 18.85
N THR A 114 11.50 19.47 18.22
CA THR A 114 11.01 19.60 16.84
C THR A 114 9.71 20.40 16.77
N ALA A 115 9.50 21.10 15.65
CA ALA A 115 8.31 21.91 15.41
C ALA A 115 7.01 21.12 15.57
N LEU A 116 5.98 21.79 16.07
CA LEU A 116 4.70 21.18 16.45
C LEU A 116 4.00 20.48 15.27
N VAL A 117 4.18 20.96 14.04
CA VAL A 117 3.59 20.37 12.82
C VAL A 117 4.05 18.92 12.64
N TYR A 118 5.33 18.61 12.88
CA TYR A 118 5.86 17.26 12.75
C TYR A 118 5.32 16.34 13.84
N LYS A 119 5.20 16.84 15.09
CA LYS A 119 4.62 16.09 16.21
C LYS A 119 3.16 15.73 15.92
N LEU A 120 2.36 16.68 15.43
CA LEU A 120 0.99 16.43 15.02
C LEU A 120 0.91 15.40 13.89
N HIS A 121 1.77 15.48 12.88
CA HIS A 121 1.81 14.53 11.77
C HIS A 121 2.14 13.10 12.22
N ILE A 122 3.10 12.94 13.15
CA ILE A 122 3.47 11.63 13.71
C ILE A 122 2.33 11.05 14.53
N VAL A 123 1.76 11.83 15.45
CA VAL A 123 0.65 11.38 16.31
C VAL A 123 -0.56 10.99 15.47
N LEU A 124 -0.91 11.80 14.47
CA LEU A 124 -2.05 11.51 13.60
C LEU A 124 -1.79 10.31 12.68
N GLY A 125 -0.55 10.13 12.21
CA GLY A 125 -0.13 8.92 11.48
C GLY A 125 -0.22 7.65 12.31
N LEU A 126 0.26 7.68 13.56
CA LEU A 126 0.15 6.55 14.50
C LEU A 126 -1.32 6.25 14.84
N THR A 127 -2.15 7.28 14.97
CA THR A 127 -3.59 7.13 15.19
C THR A 127 -4.27 6.46 13.99
N LEU A 128 -3.91 6.83 12.75
CA LEU A 128 -4.40 6.15 11.55
C LEU A 128 -3.99 4.66 11.54
N PHE A 129 -2.75 4.36 11.92
CA PHE A 129 -2.29 2.97 12.02
C PHE A 129 -3.10 2.17 13.05
N LEU A 130 -3.40 2.74 14.21
CA LEU A 130 -4.22 2.12 15.26
C LEU A 130 -5.66 1.81 14.80
N ILE A 131 -6.25 2.71 14.00
CA ILE A 131 -7.65 2.58 13.54
C ILE A 131 -7.75 1.73 12.25
N THR A 132 -6.64 1.52 11.54
CA THR A 132 -6.57 0.74 10.28
C THR A 132 -7.30 -0.62 10.32
N PRO A 133 -7.15 -1.50 11.34
CA PRO A 133 -7.83 -2.80 11.34
C PRO A 133 -9.36 -2.72 11.49
N PHE A 134 -9.88 -1.59 11.98
CA PHE A 134 -11.31 -1.39 12.22
C PHE A 134 -12.03 -0.66 11.08
N THR A 135 -11.31 -0.35 10.00
CA THR A 135 -11.82 0.53 8.93
C THR A 135 -11.56 -0.05 7.56
N ARG A 136 -12.11 0.61 6.53
CA ARG A 136 -11.94 0.18 5.14
C ARG A 136 -10.48 0.18 4.68
N LEU A 137 -9.56 0.84 5.41
CA LEU A 137 -8.12 0.85 5.13
C LEU A 137 -7.49 -0.55 5.07
N VAL A 138 -8.11 -1.57 5.69
CA VAL A 138 -7.68 -2.97 5.57
C VAL A 138 -7.58 -3.45 4.11
N HIS A 139 -8.28 -2.80 3.18
CA HIS A 139 -8.22 -3.11 1.76
C HIS A 139 -6.79 -3.02 1.17
N ILE A 140 -5.88 -2.27 1.80
CA ILE A 140 -4.51 -2.13 1.31
C ILE A 140 -3.75 -3.46 1.36
N TRP A 141 -4.11 -4.33 2.31
CA TRP A 141 -3.52 -5.67 2.45
C TRP A 141 -3.98 -6.67 1.39
N SER A 142 -5.16 -6.45 0.80
CA SER A 142 -5.72 -7.31 -0.25
C SER A 142 -5.33 -6.85 -1.67
N ALA A 143 -4.27 -6.05 -1.82
CA ALA A 143 -3.79 -5.62 -3.14
C ALA A 143 -3.52 -6.86 -4.02
N PRO A 144 -4.18 -7.01 -5.18
CA PRO A 144 -4.15 -8.23 -5.98
C PRO A 144 -2.87 -8.35 -6.82
N ILE A 145 -1.71 -8.21 -6.19
CA ILE A 145 -0.39 -8.31 -6.85
C ILE A 145 -0.23 -9.70 -7.49
N TRP A 146 -0.77 -10.74 -6.83
CA TRP A 146 -0.78 -12.11 -7.30
C TRP A 146 -1.66 -12.37 -8.52
N TYR A 147 -2.54 -11.43 -8.89
CA TYR A 147 -3.36 -11.56 -10.09
C TYR A 147 -2.50 -11.50 -11.37
N LEU A 148 -1.41 -10.72 -11.36
CA LEU A 148 -0.51 -10.59 -12.50
C LEU A 148 0.27 -11.88 -12.80
N PHE A 149 0.55 -12.68 -11.77
CA PHE A 149 1.31 -13.92 -11.88
C PHE A 149 0.42 -15.17 -11.94
N ARG A 150 -0.90 -14.99 -12.14
CA ARG A 150 -1.86 -16.08 -12.06
C ARG A 150 -1.87 -16.91 -13.36
N PRO A 151 -1.64 -18.24 -13.30
CA PRO A 151 -1.77 -19.11 -14.47
C PRO A 151 -3.25 -19.38 -14.76
N GLY A 152 -3.76 -18.83 -15.86
CA GLY A 152 -5.09 -19.08 -16.39
C GLY A 152 -6.20 -18.15 -15.87
N TYR A 153 -7.19 -17.90 -16.73
CA TYR A 153 -8.34 -17.03 -16.42
C TYR A 153 -9.46 -17.79 -15.68
N GLN A 154 -9.59 -19.10 -15.88
CA GLN A 154 -10.65 -19.91 -15.27
C GLN A 154 -10.29 -20.31 -13.83
N ILE A 155 -11.27 -20.24 -12.92
CA ILE A 155 -11.13 -20.72 -11.55
C ILE A 155 -12.04 -21.92 -11.39
N VAL A 156 -11.47 -23.13 -11.30
CA VAL A 156 -12.21 -24.35 -10.97
C VAL A 156 -11.76 -24.78 -9.58
N ARG A 157 -12.70 -24.96 -8.66
CA ARG A 157 -12.43 -25.49 -7.31
C ARG A 157 -12.90 -26.93 -7.26
N SER A 158 -11.97 -27.88 -7.12
CA SER A 158 -12.30 -29.28 -6.88
C SER A 158 -12.62 -29.50 -5.39
N HIS A 159 -13.57 -30.39 -5.10
CA HIS A 159 -13.90 -30.79 -3.73
C HIS A 159 -12.87 -31.78 -3.14
N SER A 160 -11.96 -32.30 -3.96
CA SER A 160 -10.96 -33.28 -3.53
C SER A 160 -9.67 -32.60 -3.03
N LYS A 161 -9.16 -33.06 -1.89
CA LYS A 161 -7.86 -32.64 -1.30
C LYS A 161 -6.64 -33.24 -2.01
N THR A 162 -6.82 -33.98 -3.10
CA THR A 162 -5.71 -34.51 -3.88
C THR A 162 -5.02 -33.36 -4.62
N GLY A 163 -3.74 -33.14 -4.32
CA GLY A 163 -2.92 -32.12 -4.95
C GLY A 163 -3.09 -32.12 -6.46
N VAL A 164 -3.37 -30.95 -7.02
CA VAL A 164 -3.57 -30.79 -8.46
C VAL A 164 -2.27 -31.17 -9.16
N SER A 165 -2.31 -32.23 -9.97
CA SER A 165 -1.27 -32.49 -10.96
C SER A 165 -1.28 -31.33 -11.94
N THR A 166 -0.23 -30.52 -11.94
CA THR A 166 0.05 -29.53 -12.98
C THR A 166 0.48 -30.27 -14.25
N THR A 167 -0.43 -31.01 -14.85
CA THR A 167 -0.19 -31.58 -16.18
C THR A 167 -1.02 -30.76 -17.17
N PRO A 168 -0.39 -29.83 -17.91
CA PRO A 168 -1.02 -29.24 -19.07
C PRO A 168 -1.10 -30.34 -20.13
N THR A 169 -2.18 -31.13 -20.12
CA THR A 169 -2.56 -32.08 -21.18
C THR A 169 -1.38 -32.81 -21.84
N LEU A 170 -0.91 -33.92 -21.24
CA LEU A 170 -0.16 -34.93 -21.98
C LEU A 170 -1.18 -35.82 -22.71
N GLY A 171 -1.77 -35.29 -23.78
CA GLY A 171 -2.67 -36.04 -24.65
C GLY A 171 -2.37 -35.66 -26.11
N PRO A 172 -2.36 -36.61 -27.06
CA PRO A 172 -2.19 -36.31 -28.48
C PRO A 172 -3.14 -35.21 -28.94
N ALA A 173 -2.65 -34.25 -29.73
CA ALA A 173 -3.45 -33.17 -30.27
C ALA A 173 -4.67 -33.73 -31.03
N GLY A 174 -5.88 -33.31 -30.64
CA GLY A 174 -7.14 -33.74 -31.27
C GLY A 174 -8.05 -34.63 -30.43
N LEU A 175 -7.65 -34.97 -29.20
CA LEU A 175 -8.47 -35.76 -28.28
C LEU A 175 -9.32 -34.87 -27.37
N ALA A 176 -10.61 -35.21 -27.24
CA ALA A 176 -11.52 -34.51 -26.34
C ALA A 176 -11.17 -34.84 -24.87
N PRO A 177 -11.10 -33.84 -23.97
CA PRO A 177 -10.92 -34.10 -22.55
C PRO A 177 -12.11 -34.92 -22.04
N SER A 178 -11.86 -36.15 -21.61
CA SER A 178 -12.86 -36.96 -20.92
C SER A 178 -12.75 -36.65 -19.41
N PHE A 179 -13.86 -36.26 -18.79
CA PHE A 179 -13.89 -36.05 -17.34
C PHE A 179 -13.84 -37.41 -16.64
N GLY A 180 -12.64 -37.82 -16.22
CA GLY A 180 -12.45 -39.01 -15.36
C GLY A 180 -12.23 -40.34 -16.08
N GLY A 181 -11.87 -40.34 -17.37
CA GLY A 181 -11.50 -41.56 -18.11
C GLY A 181 -10.42 -41.32 -19.18
N ASP A 182 -9.97 -42.39 -19.85
CA ASP A 182 -9.00 -42.31 -20.94
C ASP A 182 -9.54 -41.47 -22.10
N THR A 183 -8.66 -40.68 -22.72
CA THR A 183 -9.04 -39.82 -23.85
C THR A 183 -9.48 -40.66 -25.06
N VAL A 184 -10.72 -40.50 -25.51
CA VAL A 184 -11.28 -41.25 -26.64
C VAL A 184 -11.20 -40.41 -27.94
N PRO A 185 -10.76 -40.97 -29.08
CA PRO A 185 -10.79 -40.31 -30.37
C PRO A 185 -12.23 -39.93 -30.76
N ARG A 186 -12.42 -38.71 -31.28
CA ARG A 186 -13.73 -38.14 -31.64
C ARG A 186 -14.54 -39.04 -32.60
N SER A 187 -13.86 -39.80 -33.46
CA SER A 187 -14.49 -40.77 -34.38
C SER A 187 -15.30 -41.86 -33.66
N HIS A 188 -14.94 -42.23 -32.43
CA HIS A 188 -15.65 -43.25 -31.66
C HIS A 188 -16.88 -42.71 -30.91
N SER A 189 -17.00 -41.40 -30.71
CA SER A 189 -18.18 -40.82 -30.08
C SER A 189 -19.37 -40.67 -31.04
N GLU A 190 -19.10 -40.59 -32.35
CA GLU A 190 -20.14 -40.40 -33.37
C GLU A 190 -20.76 -41.73 -33.83
N SER A 191 -20.11 -42.87 -33.59
CA SER A 191 -20.61 -44.20 -33.99
C SER A 191 -21.57 -44.85 -33.00
N ALA A 192 -21.93 -44.17 -31.91
CA ALA A 192 -22.82 -44.69 -30.85
C ALA A 192 -24.23 -44.07 -30.88
N GLN A 193 -24.58 -43.33 -31.94
CA GLN A 193 -25.94 -42.86 -32.25
C GLN A 193 -26.48 -43.63 -33.44
#